data_AF-A0A3Q7HMY4-F1
#
_entry.id   AF-A0A3Q7HMY4-F1
#
_cell.length_a   1.000
_cell.length_b   1.000
_cell.length_c   1.000
_cell.angle_alpha   90.00
_cell.angle_beta   90.00
_cell.angle_gamma   90.00
#
_symmetry.space_group_name_H-M   'P 1'
#
loop_
_entity.id
_entity.type
_entity.pdbx_description
1 polymer ?
#
loop_
_entity_poly.entity_id
_entity_poly.type
_entity_poly.pdbx_seq_one_letter_code
_entity_poly.pdbx_strand_id
1 'polypeptide(L)' 'MTPYISAKRNGIYITNLTRTAHFLSEDCDSVFYAASSGKQFLIVGTKNKVADSVEWVAIRA' A
#
# COMPACT_ATOMS: atom_id res chain seq x y z
N MET A 1 8.79 -10.16 -9.26
CA MET A 1 8.01 -10.46 -8.03
C MET A 1 8.59 -11.57 -7.16
N THR A 2 9.36 -12.50 -7.72
CA THR A 2 9.97 -13.64 -7.01
C THR A 2 10.57 -13.33 -5.62
N PRO A 3 11.34 -12.24 -5.40
CA PRO A 3 11.91 -11.96 -4.08
C PRO A 3 10.89 -11.47 -3.02
N TYR A 4 9.61 -11.30 -3.38
CA TYR A 4 8.53 -10.97 -2.45
C TYR A 4 7.65 -12.18 -2.12
N ILE A 5 7.93 -13.34 -2.70
CA ILE A 5 7.15 -14.56 -2.51
C ILE A 5 7.85 -15.41 -1.44
N SER A 6 7.13 -15.81 -0.40
CA SER A 6 7.64 -16.69 0.67
C SER A 6 7.45 -18.17 0.33
N ALA A 7 6.31 -18.52 -0.25
CA ALA A 7 5.96 -19.91 -0.56
C ALA A 7 4.90 -20.01 -1.66
N LYS A 8 4.65 -21.22 -2.14
CA LYS A 8 3.51 -21.56 -3.01
C LYS A 8 2.69 -22.66 -2.34
N ARG A 9 1.37 -22.47 -2.20
CA ARG A 9 0.45 -23.46 -1.63
C ARG A 9 -0.80 -23.55 -2.49
N ASN A 10 -1.19 -24.76 -2.89
CA ASN A 10 -2.36 -25.02 -3.75
C ASN A 10 -2.39 -24.14 -5.02
N GLY A 11 -1.23 -23.95 -5.67
CA GLY A 11 -1.14 -23.10 -6.87
C GLY A 11 -1.04 -21.59 -6.59
N ILE A 12 -1.30 -21.13 -5.37
CA ILE A 12 -1.29 -19.72 -4.99
C ILE A 12 0.09 -19.33 -4.45
N TYR A 13 0.62 -18.21 -4.92
CA TYR A 13 1.84 -17.62 -4.39
C TYR A 13 1.52 -16.79 -3.14
N ILE A 14 2.25 -17.06 -2.06
CA ILE A 14 2.11 -16.38 -0.77
C ILE A 14 3.19 -15.30 -0.69
N THR A 15 2.80 -14.07 -0.37
CA THR A 15 3.72 -12.95 -0.18
C THR A 15 4.48 -13.08 1.14
N ASN A 16 5.73 -12.64 1.17
CA ASN A 16 6.54 -12.59 2.38
C ASN A 16 6.10 -11.40 3.28
N LEU A 17 5.41 -11.71 4.37
CA LEU A 17 4.86 -10.70 5.28
C LEU A 17 5.93 -9.94 6.06
N THR A 18 7.06 -10.56 6.44
CA THR A 18 8.16 -9.86 7.10
C THR A 18 8.73 -8.77 6.19
N ARG A 19 8.88 -9.10 4.90
CA ARG A 19 9.35 -8.15 3.90
C ARG A 19 8.32 -7.06 3.62
N THR A 20 7.04 -7.41 3.53
CA THR A 20 5.95 -6.43 3.39
C THR A 20 5.89 -5.46 4.57
N ALA A 21 6.02 -5.95 5.81
CA ALA A 21 6.00 -5.12 7.00
C ALA A 21 7.16 -4.11 7.01
N HIS A 22 8.37 -4.54 6.63
CA HIS A 22 9.53 -3.66 6.53
C HIS A 22 9.30 -2.50 5.54
N PHE A 23 8.92 -2.84 4.30
CA PHE A 23 8.67 -1.82 3.28
C PHE A 23 7.50 -0.90 3.65
N LEU A 24 6.44 -1.47 4.23
CA LEU A 24 5.29 -0.68 4.67
C LEU A 24 5.70 0.33 5.74
N SER A 25 6.52 -0.04 6.71
CA SER A 25 7.02 0.89 7.73
C SER A 25 7.83 2.03 7.11
N GLU A 26 8.80 1.72 6.23
CA GLU A 26 9.63 2.73 5.56
C GLU A 26 8.79 3.69 4.70
N ASP A 27 7.84 3.16 3.94
CA ASP A 27 6.94 3.96 3.10
C ASP A 27 5.99 4.82 3.95
N CYS A 28 5.50 4.30 5.09
CA CYS A 28 4.65 5.05 6.01
C CYS A 28 5.41 6.26 6.59
N ASP A 29 6.66 6.09 7.00
CA ASP A 29 7.48 7.18 7.53
C ASP A 29 7.71 8.27 6.47
N SER A 30 7.95 7.86 5.21
CA SER A 30 8.12 8.79 4.08
C SER A 30 6.85 9.58 3.76
N VAL A 31 5.69 8.90 3.69
CA VAL A 31 4.38 9.53 3.46
C VAL A 31 4.03 10.46 4.61
N PHE A 32 4.27 10.05 5.85
CA PHE A 32 4.02 10.87 7.04
C PHE A 32 4.87 12.15 7.01
N TYR A 33 6.16 12.04 6.70
CA TYR A 33 7.05 13.19 6.58
C TYR A 33 6.58 14.16 5.48
N ALA A 34 6.24 13.66 4.30
CA ALA A 34 5.70 14.46 3.20
C ALA A 34 4.37 15.15 3.58
N ALA A 35 3.47 14.46 4.29
CA ALA A 35 2.19 14.99 4.74
C ALA A 35 2.37 16.09 5.80
N SER A 36 3.28 15.88 6.76
CA SER A 36 3.63 16.90 7.77
C SER A 36 4.20 18.18 7.15
N SER A 37 4.78 18.07 5.95
CA SER A 37 5.27 19.19 5.16
C SER A 37 4.20 19.86 4.29
N GLY A 38 2.93 19.44 4.40
CA GLY A 38 1.80 20.01 3.65
C GLY A 38 1.77 19.66 2.15
N LYS A 39 2.46 18.58 1.73
CA LYS A 39 2.46 18.14 0.33
C LYS A 39 1.12 17.52 -0.07
N GLN A 40 0.76 17.67 -1.34
CA GLN A 40 -0.44 17.06 -1.92
C GLN A 40 -0.18 15.61 -2.33
N PHE A 41 -1.17 14.73 -2.12
CA PHE A 41 -1.15 13.33 -2.51
C PHE A 41 -2.24 13.03 -3.52
N LEU A 42 -1.89 12.28 -4.58
CA LEU A 42 -2.86 11.73 -5.52
C LEU A 42 -3.06 10.24 -5.22
N ILE A 43 -4.27 9.86 -4.83
CA ILE A 43 -4.63 8.45 -4.57
C ILE A 43 -5.45 7.94 -5.75
N VAL A 44 -4.95 6.92 -6.45
CA VAL A 44 -5.57 6.39 -7.66
C VAL A 44 -5.98 4.93 -7.46
N GLY A 45 -7.28 4.65 -7.57
CA GLY A 45 -7.81 3.29 -7.62
C GLY A 45 -8.81 3.14 -8.77
N THR A 46 -8.50 2.28 -9.72
CA THR A 46 -9.31 2.07 -10.93
C THR A 46 -10.22 0.84 -10.85
N LYS A 47 -10.10 0.03 -9.80
CA LYS A 47 -10.93 -1.15 -9.60
C LYS A 47 -12.20 -0.76 -8.85
N ASN A 48 -13.35 -1.18 -9.36
CA ASN A 48 -14.65 -0.87 -8.75
C ASN A 48 -14.73 -1.24 -7.26
N LYS A 49 -14.08 -2.34 -6.86
CA LYS A 49 -14.08 -2.81 -5.46
C LYS A 49 -13.39 -1.87 -4.46
N VAL A 50 -12.59 -0.91 -4.91
CA VAL A 50 -11.87 0.03 -4.05
C VAL A 50 -12.31 1.48 -4.24
N ALA A 51 -13.27 1.75 -5.14
CA ALA A 51 -13.69 3.10 -5.50
C ALA A 51 -14.15 3.89 -4.27
N ASP A 52 -15.09 3.32 -3.50
CA ASP A 52 -15.63 3.95 -2.29
C ASP A 52 -14.53 4.23 -1.25
N SER A 53 -13.54 3.34 -1.12
CA SER A 53 -12.42 3.52 -0.19
C SER A 53 -11.49 4.65 -0.63
N VAL A 54 -11.19 4.73 -1.93
CA VAL A 54 -10.33 5.78 -2.48
C VAL A 54 -10.99 7.15 -2.39
N GLU A 55 -12.28 7.24 -2.73
CA GLU A 55 -13.06 8.47 -2.57
C GLU A 55 -13.09 8.93 -1.10
N TRP A 56 -13.40 8.01 -0.19
CA TRP A 56 -13.48 8.33 1.24
C TRP A 56 -12.14 8.82 1.82
N VAL A 57 -11.01 8.21 1.43
CA VAL A 57 -9.69 8.70 1.88
C VAL A 57 -9.39 10.06 1.25
N ALA A 58 -9.66 10.27 -0.02
CA ALA A 58 -9.37 11.53 -0.70
C ALA A 58 -10.15 12.73 -0.14
N ILE A 59 -11.36 12.52 0.37
CA ILE A 59 -12.17 13.58 1.02
C ILE A 59 -11.65 13.91 2.43
N ARG A 60 -11.08 12.93 3.14
CA ARG A 60 -10.65 13.07 4.54
C ARG A 60 -9.20 13.49 4.72
N ALA A 61 -8.36 13.22 3.72
CA ALA A 61 -6.93 13.56 3.70
C ALA A 61 -6.71 15.07 3.54
#